data_AF-A0A5R9GCD5-F1
#
_entry.id   AF-A0A5R9GCD5-F1
#
_cell.length_a   1.000
_cell.length_b   1.000
_cell.length_c   1.000
_cell.angle_alpha   90.00
_cell.angle_beta   90.00
_cell.angle_gamma   90.00
#
_symmetry.space_group_name_H-M   'P 1'
#
loop_
_entity.id
_entity.type
_entity.pdbx_description
1 polymer ?
#
loop_
_entity_poly.entity_id
_entity_poly.type
_entity_poly.pdbx_seq_one_letter_code
_entity_poly.pdbx_strand_id
1 'polypeptide(L)'
;MRTKLVIDNVALSDHNEELGLYQFIVTFTDRSKARVFMRRDPEWKVSSVNRLLNIPCTICRKDYYCKCFEKHAPDIENQLVEGEHIQGALASKAQ
;
A
#
# COMPACT_ATOMS: atom_id res chain seq x y z
N MET A 1 -9.38 -20.18 0.23
CA MET A 1 -9.12 -19.23 -0.89
C MET A 1 -8.09 -18.22 -0.41
N ARG A 2 -6.87 -18.23 -0.96
CA ARG A 2 -5.91 -17.13 -0.76
C ARG A 2 -6.32 -16.03 -1.73
N THR A 3 -6.99 -14.99 -1.25
CA THR A 3 -7.23 -13.79 -2.06
C THR A 3 -5.88 -13.13 -2.26
N LYS A 4 -5.25 -13.34 -3.43
CA LYS A 4 -3.97 -12.72 -3.75
C LYS A 4 -4.22 -11.25 -4.05
N LEU A 5 -3.81 -10.36 -3.14
CA LEU A 5 -3.81 -8.93 -3.39
C LEU A 5 -2.72 -8.64 -4.43
N VAL A 6 -3.12 -8.19 -5.61
CA VAL A 6 -2.20 -7.84 -6.70
C VAL A 6 -2.26 -6.33 -6.95
N ILE A 7 -1.11 -5.67 -6.90
CA ILE A 7 -1.00 -4.23 -7.13
C ILE A 7 -1.27 -3.91 -8.60
N ASP A 8 -2.15 -2.94 -8.83
CA ASP A 8 -2.48 -2.40 -10.15
C ASP A 8 -1.86 -1.00 -10.34
N ASN A 9 -2.01 -0.14 -9.33
CA ASN A 9 -1.47 1.21 -9.37
C ASN A 9 -1.01 1.68 -7.98
N VAL A 10 0.03 2.50 -7.93
CA VAL A 10 0.57 3.10 -6.71
C VAL A 10 0.74 4.59 -6.93
N ALA A 11 0.17 5.37 -6.02
CA ALA A 11 0.28 6.83 -6.04
C ALA A 11 0.85 7.32 -4.71
N LEU A 12 1.82 8.24 -4.78
CA LEU A 12 2.31 8.93 -3.58
C LEU A 12 1.21 9.85 -3.04
N SER A 13 0.71 9.56 -1.85
CA SER A 13 -0.29 10.38 -1.15
C SER A 13 0.37 11.59 -0.51
N ASP A 14 1.36 11.32 0.33
CA ASP A 14 2.00 12.29 1.22
C ASP A 14 3.40 11.77 1.60
N HIS A 15 4.31 12.65 1.97
CA HIS A 15 5.66 12.29 2.38
C HIS A 15 6.25 13.34 3.32
N ASN A 16 7.17 12.90 4.17
CA ASN A 16 8.02 13.72 5.00
C ASN A 16 9.45 13.21 4.80
N GLU A 17 10.24 13.98 4.04
CA GLU A 17 11.62 13.61 3.71
C GLU A 17 12.54 13.66 4.92
N GLU A 18 12.34 14.63 5.82
CA GLU A 18 13.15 14.79 7.04
C GLU A 18 13.07 13.57 7.96
N LEU A 19 11.90 12.95 8.04
CA LEU A 19 11.65 11.75 8.85
C LEU A 19 11.72 10.45 8.03
N GLY A 20 11.94 10.54 6.72
CA GLY A 20 11.92 9.39 5.80
C GLY A 20 10.58 8.65 5.77
N LEU A 21 9.46 9.33 6.02
CA LEU A 21 8.12 8.73 6.07
C LEU A 21 7.36 9.01 4.77
N TYR A 22 6.80 7.97 4.17
CA TYR A 22 6.07 8.04 2.92
C TYR A 22 4.71 7.37 3.07
N GLN A 23 3.69 7.97 2.47
CA GLN A 23 2.35 7.42 2.42
C GLN A 23 1.99 7.18 0.97
N PHE A 24 1.69 5.92 0.62
CA PHE A 24 1.25 5.54 -0.71
C PHE A 24 -0.21 5.10 -0.67
N ILE A 25 -0.98 5.47 -1.68
CA ILE A 25 -2.27 4.84 -1.98
C ILE A 25 -2.02 3.76 -3.02
N VAL A 26 -2.22 2.51 -2.60
CA VAL A 26 -2.13 1.32 -3.45
C VAL A 26 -3.54 0.96 -3.89
N THR A 27 -3.74 0.85 -5.20
CA THR A 27 -4.94 0.30 -5.81
C THR A 27 -4.63 -1.11 -6.28
N PHE A 28 -5.48 -2.06 -5.91
CA PHE A 28 -5.36 -3.45 -6.30
C PHE A 28 -6.27 -3.76 -7.50
N THR A 29 -6.02 -4.87 -8.17
CA THR A 29 -6.80 -5.32 -9.34
C THR A 29 -8.29 -5.56 -9.06
N ASP A 30 -8.65 -5.81 -7.79
CA ASP A 30 -10.04 -5.91 -7.34
C ASP A 30 -10.71 -4.54 -7.07
N ARG A 31 -10.02 -3.44 -7.42
CA ARG A 31 -10.37 -2.04 -7.17
C ARG A 31 -10.41 -1.64 -5.69
N SER A 32 -10.04 -2.55 -4.78
CA SER A 32 -9.80 -2.18 -3.39
C SER A 32 -8.60 -1.25 -3.30
N LYS A 33 -8.58 -0.41 -2.27
CA LYS A 33 -7.49 0.54 -2.02
C LYS A 33 -6.96 0.36 -0.61
N ALA A 34 -5.66 0.51 -0.45
CA ALA A 34 -5.01 0.60 0.85
C ALA A 34 -4.03 1.76 0.90
N ARG A 35 -3.93 2.36 2.08
CA ARG A 35 -2.89 3.32 2.43
C ARG A 35 -1.76 2.54 3.07
N VAL A 36 -0.60 2.56 2.42
CA VAL A 36 0.62 1.94 2.90
C VAL A 36 1.52 3.03 3.43
N PHE A 37 1.90 2.92 4.70
CA PHE A 37 2.89 3.77 5.32
C PHE A 37 4.24 3.07 5.19
N MET A 38 5.18 3.72 4.53
CA MET A 38 6.54 3.23 4.35
C MET A 38 7.51 4.16 5.06
N ARG A 39 8.58 3.57 5.58
CA ARG A 39 9.75 4.30 6.05
C ARG A 39 10.94 3.96 5.17
N ARG A 40 11.77 4.95 4.87
CA ARG A 40 13.03 4.79 4.17
C ARG A 40 14.18 5.00 5.15
N ASP A 41 14.72 3.91 5.71
CA ASP A 41 15.84 3.95 6.65
C ASP A 41 16.47 2.56 6.87
N PRO A 42 17.61 2.21 6.25
CA PRO A 42 18.19 2.70 4.99
C PRO A 42 17.49 2.12 3.73
N GLU A 43 16.71 1.05 3.91
CA GLU A 43 15.89 0.41 2.89
C GLU A 43 14.40 0.77 3.06
N TRP A 44 13.59 0.50 2.03
CA TRP A 44 12.14 0.70 2.09
C TRP A 44 11.49 -0.37 2.96
N LYS A 45 10.81 0.06 4.02
CA LYS A 45 10.10 -0.85 4.93
C LYS A 45 8.67 -0.43 5.18
N VAL A 46 7.73 -1.37 5.13
CA VAL A 46 6.33 -1.10 5.48
C VAL A 46 6.18 -0.96 7.00
N SER A 47 5.64 0.18 7.43
CA SER A 47 5.32 0.46 8.84
C SER A 47 3.88 0.05 9.19
N SER A 48 2.93 0.32 8.30
CA SER A 48 1.53 -0.11 8.47
C SER A 48 0.77 -0.11 7.15
N VAL A 49 -0.29 -0.91 7.08
CA VAL A 49 -1.19 -0.98 5.92
C VAL A 49 -2.63 -0.82 6.40
N ASN A 50 -3.27 0.26 5.97
CA ASN A 50 -4.66 0.56 6.31
C ASN A 50 -5.52 0.48 5.07
N ARG A 51 -6.51 -0.41 5.08
CA ARG A 51 -7.52 -0.49 4.01
C ARG A 51 -8.31 0.82 3.97
N LEU A 52 -8.53 1.38 2.79
CA LEU A 52 -9.49 2.46 2.63
C LEU A 52 -10.90 1.88 2.73
N LEU A 53 -11.77 2.52 3.50
CA LEU A 53 -13.13 2.05 3.81
C LEU A 53 -14.14 2.45 2.73
N ASN A 54 -13.73 2.40 1.46
CA ASN A 54 -14.51 2.83 0.31
C ASN A 54 -15.34 1.69 -0.32
N ILE A 55 -15.01 0.43 -0.04
CA ILE A 55 -15.79 -0.76 -0.41
C ILE A 55 -15.77 -1.75 0.77
N PRO A 56 -16.64 -2.77 0.85
CA PRO A 56 -16.49 -3.86 1.82
C PRO A 56 -15.15 -4.61 1.64
N CYS A 57 -14.61 -5.23 2.68
CA CYS A 57 -13.31 -5.91 2.56
C CYS A 57 -13.40 -7.08 1.56
N THR A 58 -12.56 -7.09 0.53
CA THR A 58 -12.57 -8.15 -0.51
C THR A 58 -12.09 -9.51 0.02
N ILE A 59 -11.47 -9.53 1.20
CA ILE A 59 -10.99 -10.76 1.86
C ILE A 59 -12.07 -11.34 2.78
N CYS A 60 -12.62 -10.56 3.71
CA CYS A 60 -13.54 -11.07 4.74
C CYS A 60 -14.98 -10.56 4.64
N ARG A 61 -15.27 -9.63 3.73
CA ARG A 61 -16.58 -8.97 3.51
C ARG A 61 -17.18 -8.30 4.75
N LYS A 62 -16.38 -8.02 5.78
CA LYS A 62 -16.78 -7.20 6.92
C LYS A 62 -16.57 -5.74 6.59
N ASP A 63 -17.50 -4.89 7.03
CA ASP A 63 -17.54 -3.54 6.50
C ASP A 63 -16.50 -2.59 7.12
N TYR A 64 -16.12 -2.68 8.41
CA TYR A 64 -15.36 -1.55 9.00
C TYR A 64 -14.17 -1.85 9.94
N TYR A 65 -13.90 -3.07 10.40
CA TYR A 65 -12.83 -3.32 11.40
C TYR A 65 -11.92 -4.52 11.13
N CYS A 66 -11.72 -4.89 9.86
CA CYS A 66 -10.82 -5.98 9.54
C CYS A 66 -9.36 -5.54 9.43
N LYS A 67 -8.45 -6.35 9.98
CA LYS A 67 -6.99 -6.22 9.78
C LYS A 67 -6.48 -7.09 8.62
N CYS A 68 -7.33 -7.40 7.64
CA CYS A 68 -6.98 -8.33 6.58
C CYS A 68 -5.80 -7.84 5.74
N PHE A 69 -5.77 -6.55 5.39
CA PHE A 69 -4.68 -5.98 4.59
C PHE A 69 -3.36 -5.89 5.36
N GLU A 70 -3.42 -5.59 6.66
CA GLU A 70 -2.26 -5.62 7.56
C GLU A 70 -1.64 -7.02 7.65
N LYS A 71 -2.44 -8.08 7.65
CA LYS A 71 -1.95 -9.47 7.59
C LYS A 71 -1.24 -9.83 6.28
N HIS A 72 -1.52 -9.09 5.21
CA HIS A 72 -0.88 -9.22 3.91
C HIS A 72 0.20 -8.15 3.68
N ALA A 73 0.59 -7.38 4.70
CA ALA A 73 1.62 -6.36 4.59
C ALA A 73 2.94 -6.89 3.98
N PRO A 74 3.45 -8.09 4.34
CA PRO A 74 4.66 -8.63 3.70
C PRO A 74 4.49 -8.89 2.20
N ASP A 75 3.33 -9.42 1.78
CA ASP A 75 3.03 -9.67 0.37
C ASP A 75 2.93 -8.36 -0.44
N ILE A 76 2.39 -7.31 0.19
CA ILE A 76 2.25 -5.97 -0.40
C ILE A 76 3.62 -5.29 -0.47
N GLU A 77 4.42 -5.39 0.58
CA GLU A 77 5.78 -4.86 0.66
C GLU A 77 6.67 -5.43 -0.44
N ASN A 78 6.68 -6.76 -0.59
CA ASN A 78 7.44 -7.42 -1.65
C ASN A 78 7.00 -6.93 -3.03
N GLN A 79 5.70 -6.84 -3.31
CA GLN A 79 5.23 -6.32 -4.59
C GLN A 79 5.63 -4.86 -4.82
N LEU A 80 5.60 -4.01 -3.79
CA LEU A 80 6.00 -2.60 -3.91
C LEU A 80 7.49 -2.44 -4.18
N VAL A 81 8.34 -3.21 -3.49
CA VAL A 81 9.79 -3.12 -3.58
C VAL A 81 10.32 -3.84 -4.83
N GLU A 82 9.88 -5.08 -5.08
CA GLU A 82 10.32 -5.89 -6.23
C GLU A 82 9.71 -5.42 -7.55
N GLY A 83 8.49 -4.88 -7.52
CA GLY A 83 7.79 -4.42 -8.72
C GLY A 83 8.17 -3.01 -9.19
N GLU A 84 9.18 -2.38 -8.56
CA GLU A 84 9.63 -0.99 -8.82
C GLU A 84 8.50 0.07 -8.76
N HIS A 85 7.35 -0.28 -8.19
CA HIS A 85 6.17 0.59 -8.15
C HIS A 85 6.42 1.86 -7.34
N ILE A 86 7.30 1.79 -6.34
CA ILE A 86 7.69 2.94 -5.52
C ILE A 86 8.39 4.01 -6.38
N GLN A 87 9.31 3.61 -7.28
CA GLN A 87 10.04 4.57 -8.11
C GLN A 87 9.10 5.28 -9.10
N GLY A 88 8.18 4.53 -9.71
CA GLY A 88 7.15 5.11 -10.60
C GLY A 88 6.24 6.10 -9.86
N ALA A 89 5.84 5.79 -8.62
CA ALA A 89 4.99 6.65 -7.80
C ALA A 89 5.70 7.94 -7.32
N LEU A 90 7.01 7.89 -7.11
CA LEU A 90 7.82 9.06 -6.75
C LEU A 90 8.06 9.96 -7.99
N ALA A 91 8.33 9.37 -9.16
CA ALA A 91 8.59 10.12 -10.39
C ALA A 91 7.36 10.90 -10.91
N SER A 92 6.15 10.38 -10.67
CA SER A 92 4.89 10.94 -11.19
C SER A 92 4.36 12.14 -10.39
N LYS A 93 4.99 12.53 -9.28
CA LYS A 93 4.60 13.70 -8.46
C LYS A 93 5.59 14.87 -8.49
N ALA A 94 6.62 14.82 -9.34
CA ALA A 94 7.60 15.90 -9.52
C ALA A 94 7.11 17.03 -10.46
N GLN A 95 5.79 17.24 -10.57
CA GLN A 95 5.19 18.19 -11.52
C GLN A 95 4.19 19.10 -10.84
#